data_AF-A0A1H3P3G7-F1
#
_entry.id   AF-A0A1H3P3G7-F1
#
_cell.length_a   1.000
_cell.length_b   1.000
_cell.length_c   1.000
_cell.angle_alpha   90.00
_cell.angle_beta   90.00
_cell.angle_gamma   90.00
#
_symmetry.space_group_name_H-M   'P 1'
#
loop_
_entity.id
_entity.type
_entity.pdbx_description
1 polymer ?
#
loop_
_entity_poly.entity_id
_entity_poly.type
_entity_poly.pdbx_seq_one_letter_code
_entity_poly.pdbx_strand_id
1 'polypeptide(L)'
;MIYFLIIKLLQISLSKDNGLAGAFAGIRTVTPKTRDGMVESLRVLKVCRKTAIAARRIALQMIQMDIISAPEPIRELLRTMTRMQLIRTLAAWRPDLGGYRDIATAYKIALKSLARRYLELQDEIADLDVMISPLLMNLLPS
;
A
#
# COMPACT_ATOMS: atom_id res chain seq x y z
N MET A 1 9.90 -13.39 14.90
CA MET A 1 11.09 -12.55 14.59
C MET A 1 11.27 -12.21 13.10
N ILE A 2 10.63 -12.92 12.15
CA ILE A 2 10.76 -12.64 10.70
C ILE A 2 10.02 -11.34 10.27
N TYR A 3 8.89 -11.01 10.89
CA TYR A 3 8.09 -9.83 10.54
C TYR A 3 8.78 -8.47 10.80
N PHE A 4 9.60 -8.37 11.85
CA PHE A 4 10.35 -7.13 12.16
C PHE A 4 11.51 -6.92 11.18
N LEU A 5 12.08 -8.02 10.66
CA LEU A 5 13.18 -7.97 9.69
C LEU A 5 12.71 -7.49 8.31
N ILE A 6 11.49 -7.84 7.89
CA ILE A 6 10.91 -7.41 6.61
C ILE A 6 10.59 -5.90 6.62
N ILE A 7 10.04 -5.36 7.72
CA ILE A 7 9.80 -3.92 7.85
C ILE A 7 11.13 -3.15 7.88
N LYS A 8 12.14 -3.66 8.61
CA LYS A 8 13.47 -3.03 8.70
C LYS A 8 14.23 -3.09 7.37
N LEU A 9 14.10 -4.16 6.59
CA LEU A 9 14.68 -4.29 5.24
C LEU A 9 13.98 -3.36 4.23
N LEU A 10 12.67 -3.14 4.34
CA LEU A 10 11.95 -2.19 3.48
C LEU A 10 12.38 -0.75 3.78
N GLN A 11 12.68 -0.42 5.04
CA GLN A 11 13.16 0.89 5.45
C GLN A 11 14.64 1.14 5.07
N ILE A 12 15.47 0.08 5.01
CA ILE A 12 16.87 0.14 4.55
C ILE A 12 16.95 0.24 3.01
N SER A 13 16.04 -0.39 2.28
CA SER A 13 16.02 -0.27 0.80
C SER A 13 15.53 1.12 0.36
N LEU A 14 14.74 1.81 1.17
CA LEU A 14 14.29 3.19 0.93
C LEU A 14 15.39 4.24 1.24
N SER A 15 16.41 3.90 2.04
CA SER A 15 17.52 4.80 2.35
C SER A 15 18.73 4.65 1.41
N LYS A 16 18.87 3.53 0.69
CA LYS A 16 19.96 3.33 -0.28
C LYS A 16 19.81 4.14 -1.59
N ASP A 17 18.61 4.62 -1.90
CA ASP A 17 18.35 5.48 -3.07
C ASP A 17 18.42 7.00 -2.76
N ASN A 18 18.88 7.39 -1.57
CA ASN A 18 19.09 8.81 -1.19
C ASN A 18 20.54 9.29 -1.45
N GLY A 19 21.28 8.62 -2.33
CA GLY A 19 22.62 9.02 -2.73
C GLY A 19 22.63 10.14 -3.77
N LEU A 20 22.27 11.36 -3.37
CA LEU A 20 22.74 12.57 -4.06
C LEU A 20 23.33 13.52 -3.01
N ALA A 21 24.62 13.29 -2.75
CA ALA A 21 25.46 14.17 -1.97
C ALA A 21 25.46 15.56 -2.61
N GLY A 22 25.18 16.58 -1.80
CA GLY A 22 25.24 17.97 -2.20
C GLY A 22 26.66 18.39 -2.58
N ALA A 23 26.75 19.11 -3.70
CA ALA A 23 27.84 20.02 -4.00
C ALA A 23 27.20 21.37 -4.36
N PHE A 24 27.07 22.25 -3.35
CA PHE A 24 26.72 23.65 -3.57
C PHE A 24 27.98 24.38 -4.06
N ALA A 25 28.10 24.60 -5.36
CA ALA A 25 28.98 25.62 -5.92
C ALA A 25 28.09 26.70 -6.55
N GLY A 26 28.25 27.92 -6.03
CA GLY A 26 27.27 28.99 -6.18
C GLY A 26 27.06 29.49 -7.59
N ILE A 27 25.80 29.55 -8.00
CA ILE A 27 25.28 30.55 -8.91
C ILE A 27 23.96 31.04 -8.31
N ARG A 28 23.94 32.32 -7.93
CA ARG A 28 22.71 33.04 -7.55
C ARG A 28 21.82 33.15 -8.78
N THR A 29 20.98 32.15 -9.02
CA THR A 29 19.75 32.31 -9.81
C THR A 29 18.60 32.34 -8.82
N VAL A 30 18.00 33.51 -8.66
CA VAL A 30 16.69 33.64 -8.00
C VAL A 30 15.65 33.07 -8.98
N THR A 31 15.52 31.76 -8.99
CA THR A 31 14.35 31.03 -9.50
C THR A 31 13.64 30.41 -8.29
N PRO A 32 12.29 30.42 -8.30
CA PRO A 32 11.51 30.72 -7.12
C PRO A 32 11.46 29.51 -6.16
N LYS A 33 11.54 29.77 -4.86
CA LYS A 33 11.30 28.79 -3.77
C LYS A 33 10.08 27.89 -4.02
N THR A 34 9.11 28.35 -4.82
CA THR A 34 7.94 27.62 -5.30
C THR A 34 8.28 26.37 -6.12
N ARG A 35 9.29 26.40 -7.01
CA ARG A 35 9.68 25.24 -7.83
C ARG A 35 10.34 24.16 -6.96
N ASP A 36 11.22 24.56 -6.04
CA ASP A 36 11.84 23.65 -5.07
C ASP A 36 10.79 23.03 -4.14
N GLY A 37 9.81 23.84 -3.69
CA GLY A 37 8.67 23.35 -2.91
C GLY A 37 7.80 22.34 -3.66
N MET A 38 7.56 22.54 -4.97
CA MET A 38 6.82 21.58 -5.80
C MET A 38 7.58 20.27 -6.01
N VAL A 39 8.90 20.33 -6.24
CA VAL A 39 9.75 19.15 -6.38
C VAL A 39 9.75 18.33 -5.09
N GLU A 40 9.89 18.98 -3.94
CA GLU A 40 9.88 18.31 -2.65
C GLU A 40 8.49 17.75 -2.31
N SER A 41 7.41 18.48 -2.62
CA SER A 41 6.03 17.98 -2.47
C SER A 41 5.80 16.72 -3.30
N LEU A 42 6.24 16.72 -4.57
CA LEU A 42 6.16 15.57 -5.44
C LEU A 42 6.96 14.38 -4.89
N ARG A 43 8.16 14.63 -4.35
CA ARG A 43 9.00 13.58 -3.74
C ARG A 43 8.29 12.92 -2.57
N VAL A 44 7.75 13.71 -1.63
CA VAL A 44 7.03 13.21 -0.45
C VAL A 44 5.81 12.38 -0.85
N LEU A 45 4.98 12.88 -1.78
CA LEU A 45 3.80 12.15 -2.26
C LEU A 45 4.17 10.84 -2.99
N LYS A 46 5.23 10.84 -3.81
CA LYS A 46 5.73 9.62 -4.46
C LYS A 46 6.21 8.56 -3.47
N VAL A 47 6.88 8.98 -2.39
CA VAL A 47 7.32 8.07 -1.32
C VAL A 47 6.10 7.47 -0.61
N CYS A 48 5.13 8.30 -0.23
CA CYS A 48 3.88 7.84 0.38
C CYS A 48 3.15 6.83 -0.51
N ARG A 49 3.01 7.14 -1.80
CA ARG A 49 2.39 6.23 -2.78
C ARG A 49 3.14 4.91 -2.89
N LYS A 50 4.47 4.94 -2.96
CA LYS A 50 5.31 3.73 -3.01
C LYS A 50 5.07 2.85 -1.78
N THR A 51 4.92 3.44 -0.59
CA THR A 51 4.62 2.71 0.64
C THR A 51 3.20 2.13 0.64
N ALA A 52 2.20 2.86 0.17
CA ALA A 52 0.82 2.37 0.05
C ALA A 52 0.73 1.18 -0.93
N ILE A 53 1.42 1.25 -2.08
CA ILE A 53 1.53 0.13 -3.03
C ILE A 53 2.15 -1.11 -2.37
N ALA A 54 3.24 -0.94 -1.63
CA ALA A 54 3.89 -2.04 -0.93
C ALA A 54 2.98 -2.67 0.13
N ALA A 55 2.31 -1.85 0.94
CA ALA A 55 1.34 -2.31 1.93
C ALA A 55 0.16 -3.06 1.28
N ARG A 56 -0.36 -2.58 0.15
CA ARG A 56 -1.46 -3.22 -0.57
C ARG A 56 -1.06 -4.59 -1.11
N ARG A 57 0.17 -4.71 -1.61
CA ARG A 57 0.75 -5.98 -2.04
C ARG A 57 0.86 -6.96 -0.86
N ILE A 58 1.33 -6.50 0.29
CA ILE A 58 1.42 -7.33 1.51
C ILE A 58 0.03 -7.81 1.94
N ALA A 59 -0.97 -6.92 1.96
CA ALA A 59 -2.35 -7.29 2.28
C ALA A 59 -2.88 -8.39 1.36
N LEU A 60 -2.67 -8.26 0.04
CA LEU A 60 -3.06 -9.28 -0.93
C LEU A 60 -2.34 -10.62 -0.69
N GLN A 61 -1.04 -10.58 -0.40
CA GLN A 61 -0.27 -11.78 -0.11
C GLN A 61 -0.78 -12.48 1.16
N MET A 62 -1.08 -11.74 2.22
CA MET A 62 -1.63 -12.31 3.46
C MET A 62 -3.00 -12.95 3.21
N ILE A 63 -3.87 -12.33 2.41
CA ILE A 63 -5.17 -12.91 2.01
C ILE A 63 -4.95 -14.26 1.31
N GLN A 64 -4.01 -14.34 0.37
CA GLN A 64 -3.74 -15.58 -0.36
C GLN A 64 -3.21 -16.69 0.56
N MET A 65 -2.30 -16.35 1.48
CA MET A 65 -1.76 -17.31 2.44
C MET A 65 -2.84 -17.82 3.40
N ASP A 66 -3.67 -16.93 3.94
CA ASP A 66 -4.76 -17.29 4.85
C ASP A 66 -5.79 -18.17 4.15
N ILE A 67 -6.11 -17.91 2.88
CA ILE A 67 -7.01 -18.77 2.10
C ILE A 67 -6.43 -20.17 1.94
N ILE A 68 -5.13 -20.32 1.68
CA ILE A 68 -4.50 -21.64 1.54
C ILE A 68 -4.67 -22.47 2.83
N SER A 69 -4.55 -21.83 3.99
CA SER A 69 -4.65 -22.47 5.30
C SER A 69 -6.09 -22.59 5.84
N ALA A 70 -7.06 -21.96 5.19
CA ALA A 70 -8.44 -21.93 5.67
C ALA A 70 -9.13 -23.32 5.61
N PRO A 71 -10.11 -23.58 6.49
CA PRO A 71 -10.97 -24.76 6.41
C PRO A 71 -11.63 -24.92 5.02
N GLU A 72 -11.85 -26.17 4.59
CA GLU A 72 -12.41 -26.49 3.25
C GLU A 72 -13.68 -25.70 2.89
N PRO A 73 -14.69 -25.54 3.78
CA PRO A 73 -15.90 -24.78 3.44
C PRO A 73 -15.63 -23.32 3.06
N ILE A 74 -14.58 -22.72 3.62
CA ILE A 74 -14.17 -21.35 3.28
C ILE A 74 -13.42 -21.35 1.95
N ARG A 75 -12.51 -22.31 1.73
CA ARG A 75 -11.74 -22.40 0.47
C ARG A 75 -12.65 -22.62 -0.73
N GLU A 76 -13.62 -23.52 -0.61
CA GLU A 76 -14.52 -23.87 -1.70
C GLU A 76 -15.37 -22.68 -2.17
N LEU A 77 -15.86 -21.87 -1.22
CA LEU A 77 -16.60 -20.63 -1.53
C LEU A 77 -15.78 -19.64 -2.36
N LEU A 78 -14.45 -19.63 -2.21
CA LEU A 78 -13.56 -18.62 -2.80
C LEU A 78 -12.87 -19.09 -4.09
N ARG A 79 -12.84 -20.40 -4.36
CA ARG A 79 -12.02 -21.05 -5.41
C ARG A 79 -12.25 -20.48 -6.81
N THR A 80 -13.48 -20.09 -7.15
CA THR A 80 -13.88 -19.67 -8.50
C THR A 80 -13.89 -18.15 -8.69
N MET A 81 -13.58 -17.38 -7.64
CA MET A 81 -13.66 -15.92 -7.69
C MET A 81 -12.43 -15.31 -8.34
N THR A 82 -12.64 -14.32 -9.20
CA THR A 82 -11.55 -13.44 -9.62
C THR A 82 -11.03 -12.65 -8.41
N ARG A 83 -9.79 -12.14 -8.50
CA ARG A 83 -9.16 -11.38 -7.40
C ARG A 83 -10.07 -10.27 -6.86
N MET A 84 -10.69 -9.48 -7.73
CA MET A 84 -11.50 -8.34 -7.27
C MET A 84 -12.85 -8.78 -6.70
N GLN A 85 -13.48 -9.81 -7.27
CA GLN A 85 -14.69 -10.42 -6.69
C GLN A 85 -14.40 -10.98 -5.30
N LEU A 86 -13.27 -11.67 -5.13
CA LEU A 86 -12.81 -12.22 -3.86
C LEU A 86 -12.62 -11.11 -2.83
N ILE A 87 -11.82 -10.08 -3.13
CA ILE A 87 -11.56 -8.97 -2.19
C ILE A 87 -12.86 -8.30 -1.76
N ARG A 88 -13.76 -7.98 -2.70
CA ARG A 88 -15.04 -7.33 -2.38
C ARG A 88 -15.94 -8.22 -1.55
N THR A 89 -15.99 -9.52 -1.86
CA THR A 89 -16.78 -10.50 -1.09
C THR A 89 -16.28 -10.59 0.35
N LEU A 90 -14.97 -10.74 0.54
CA LEU A 90 -14.35 -10.80 1.86
C LEU A 90 -14.60 -9.51 2.67
N ALA A 91 -14.44 -8.34 2.06
CA ALA A 91 -14.66 -7.05 2.73
C ALA A 91 -16.12 -6.85 3.18
N ALA A 92 -17.07 -7.45 2.46
CA ALA A 92 -18.51 -7.40 2.74
C ALA A 92 -18.98 -8.41 3.80
N TRP A 93 -18.15 -9.38 4.20
CA TRP A 93 -18.53 -10.36 5.22
C TRP A 93 -18.96 -9.70 6.54
N ARG A 94 -19.90 -10.35 7.23
CA ARG A 94 -20.41 -9.95 8.55
C ARG A 94 -20.26 -11.10 9.54
N PRO A 95 -19.02 -11.52 9.87
CA PRO A 95 -18.81 -12.53 10.89
C PRO A 95 -19.26 -11.99 12.26
N ASP A 96 -19.76 -12.88 13.11
CA ASP A 96 -19.96 -12.58 14.51
C ASP A 96 -18.60 -12.39 15.20
N LEU A 97 -18.34 -11.18 15.69
CA LEU A 97 -17.08 -10.85 16.36
C LEU A 97 -16.96 -11.51 17.74
N GLY A 98 -18.08 -11.92 18.35
CA GLY A 98 -18.08 -12.69 19.60
C GLY A 98 -17.61 -14.13 19.42
N GLY A 99 -17.75 -14.68 18.20
CA GLY A 99 -17.38 -16.06 17.85
C GLY A 99 -15.90 -16.29 17.52
N TYR A 100 -14.99 -15.35 17.85
CA TYR A 100 -13.57 -15.41 17.44
C TYR A 100 -12.79 -16.64 17.93
N ARG A 101 -13.34 -17.44 18.85
CA ARG A 101 -12.75 -18.71 19.31
C ARG A 101 -13.06 -19.89 18.40
N ASP A 102 -14.05 -19.76 17.52
CA ASP A 102 -14.28 -20.70 16.42
C ASP A 102 -13.33 -20.39 15.26
N ILE A 103 -12.68 -21.42 14.74
CA ILE A 103 -11.64 -21.28 13.72
C ILE A 103 -12.20 -20.67 12.42
N ALA A 104 -13.38 -21.09 11.98
CA ALA A 104 -13.98 -20.57 10.76
C ALA A 104 -14.33 -19.08 10.90
N THR A 105 -14.84 -18.69 12.07
CA THR A 105 -15.14 -17.30 12.40
C THR A 105 -13.88 -16.46 12.49
N ALA A 106 -12.81 -16.97 13.10
CA ALA A 106 -11.52 -16.29 13.15
C ALA A 106 -10.96 -16.00 11.74
N TYR A 107 -11.00 -16.98 10.82
CA TYR A 107 -10.62 -16.77 9.42
C TYR A 107 -11.47 -15.69 8.75
N LYS A 108 -12.80 -15.70 8.96
CA LYS A 108 -13.69 -14.69 8.38
C LYS A 108 -13.37 -13.28 8.87
N ILE A 109 -13.05 -13.12 10.16
CA ILE A 109 -12.65 -11.84 10.74
C ILE A 109 -11.32 -11.36 10.13
N ALA A 110 -10.31 -12.23 10.07
CA ALA A 110 -8.99 -11.90 9.54
C ALA A 110 -9.05 -11.51 8.05
N LEU A 111 -9.69 -12.35 7.23
CA LEU A 111 -9.82 -12.13 5.78
C LEU A 111 -10.61 -10.86 5.47
N LYS A 112 -11.67 -10.56 6.23
CA LYS A 112 -12.40 -9.28 6.11
C LYS A 112 -11.51 -8.08 6.40
N SER A 113 -10.75 -8.14 7.48
CA SER A 113 -9.85 -7.05 7.90
C SER A 113 -8.79 -6.76 6.83
N LEU A 114 -8.14 -7.82 6.33
CA LEU A 114 -7.15 -7.70 5.26
C LEU A 114 -7.75 -7.18 3.94
N ALA A 115 -8.96 -7.63 3.59
CA ALA A 115 -9.64 -7.19 2.37
C ALA A 115 -10.04 -5.72 2.43
N ARG A 116 -10.52 -5.23 3.58
CA ARG A 116 -10.79 -3.80 3.79
C ARG A 116 -9.51 -2.98 3.67
N ARG A 117 -8.43 -3.40 4.33
CA ARG A 117 -7.12 -2.75 4.20
C ARG A 117 -6.66 -2.68 2.74
N TYR A 118 -6.84 -3.74 1.96
CA TYR A 118 -6.50 -3.72 0.54
C TYR A 118 -7.28 -2.66 -0.24
N LEU A 119 -8.59 -2.51 0.03
CA LEU A 119 -9.44 -1.51 -0.63
C LEU A 119 -9.09 -0.09 -0.19
N GLU A 120 -8.92 0.14 1.11
CA GLU A 120 -8.48 1.43 1.65
C GLU A 120 -7.15 1.89 1.02
N LEU A 121 -6.17 0.98 0.91
CA LEU A 121 -4.89 1.28 0.26
C LEU A 121 -5.04 1.46 -1.26
N GLN A 122 -6.00 0.80 -1.91
CA GLN A 122 -6.28 0.99 -3.32
C GLN A 122 -6.81 2.41 -3.57
N ASP A 123 -7.71 2.88 -2.70
CA ASP A 123 -8.29 4.22 -2.75
C ASP A 123 -7.23 5.28 -2.42
N GLU A 124 -6.42 5.07 -1.37
CA GLU A 124 -5.30 5.96 -1.02
C GLU A 124 -4.31 6.13 -2.19
N ILE A 125 -3.97 5.04 -2.89
CA ILE A 125 -3.09 5.11 -4.07
C ILE A 125 -3.73 5.95 -5.18
N ALA A 126 -5.04 5.81 -5.41
CA ALA A 126 -5.74 6.57 -6.43
C ALA A 126 -5.78 8.06 -6.07
N ASP A 127 -6.04 8.40 -4.81
CA ASP A 127 -6.03 9.78 -4.31
C ASP A 127 -4.64 10.42 -4.44
N LEU A 128 -3.58 9.67 -4.11
CA LEU A 128 -2.20 10.11 -4.30
C LEU A 128 -1.86 10.32 -5.78
N ASP A 129 -2.35 9.45 -6.68
CA ASP A 129 -2.17 9.60 -8.13
C ASP A 129 -2.83 10.89 -8.67
N VAL A 130 -4.01 11.24 -8.17
CA VAL A 130 -4.71 12.50 -8.51
C VAL A 130 -3.88 13.71 -8.11
N MET A 131 -3.20 13.69 -6.95
CA MET A 131 -2.34 14.79 -6.50
C MET A 131 -0.97 14.83 -7.21
N ILE A 132 -0.39 13.66 -7.52
CA ILE A 132 0.93 13.54 -8.15
C ILE A 132 0.89 14.01 -9.60
N SER A 133 -0.17 13.69 -10.34
CA SER A 133 -0.30 14.01 -11.77
C SER A 133 -0.09 15.50 -12.09
N PRO A 134 -0.81 16.47 -11.49
CA PRO A 134 -0.62 17.89 -11.79
C PRO A 134 0.76 18.40 -11.37
N LEU A 135 1.31 17.93 -10.25
CA LEU A 135 2.67 18.32 -9.82
C LEU A 135 3.73 17.85 -10.82
N LEU A 136 3.58 16.64 -11.34
CA LEU A 136 4.47 16.11 -12.36
C LEU A 136 4.37 16.93 -13.65
N MET A 137 3.15 17.23 -14.12
CA MET A 137 2.93 18.03 -15.35
C MET A 137 3.53 19.43 -15.26
N ASN A 138 3.46 20.10 -14.11
CA ASN A 138 4.06 21.41 -13.90
C ASN A 138 5.60 21.41 -13.89
N LEU A 139 6.23 20.23 -13.67
CA LEU A 139 7.68 20.09 -13.57
C LEU A 139 8.32 19.58 -14.87
N LEU A 140 7.54 19.01 -15.79
CA LEU A 140 8.01 18.59 -17.11
C LEU A 140 8.19 19.83 -18.02
N PRO A 141 9.36 20.00 -18.68
CA PRO A 141 9.50 21.01 -19.72
C PRO A 141 8.62 20.62 -20.92
N SER A 142 7.97 21.63 -21.51
CA SER A 142 7.22 21.52 -22.77
C SER A 142 8.11 21.10 -23.93
#